data_AF-A0A316I2I4-F1
#
_entry.id   AF-A0A316I2I4-F1
#
_cell.length_a   1.000
_cell.length_b   1.000
_cell.length_c   1.000
_cell.angle_alpha   90.00
_cell.angle_beta   90.00
_cell.angle_gamma   90.00
#
_symmetry.space_group_name_H-M   'P 1'
#
loop_
_entity.id
_entity.type
_entity.pdbx_description
1 polymer ?
#
loop_
_entity_poly.entity_id
_entity_poly.type
_entity_poly.pdbx_seq_one_letter_code
_entity_poly.pdbx_strand_id
1 'polypeptide(L)'
;MFGEPYLVWHEGADIGALIAEHERKPERAERMLRAGVGDHDHVAVESLGALARLGRAPSDAAALLRSALPSARGTFRVRTAQVLCELTGTDEYVSEVAAVLEGFEHWGERIDAAMALPALPITPRSVAALHRGMLDQEYLVRYHSANGLLGLAGQGADIAAHSGFAQLTGENPATWRAIADDLLGALATRTAGIYGDRASFAVELGPADYAAPHHRSARLYLAGTRLSGADRPHVPTLRNIGVHTTRPDRPANYPNLRTTLEHLGFADLPESVTLDEDATAATLAAVTSALDFDIDVSRWRATDILIGDRSRLALEIGPADPDGSQLRACTLWLDGAIATPFDNTAYVPQFANSLRVHAARYRSRQLQGFAQWGPTTDDLAAELHRDGTLQYRLISRIDGVGDREGAVRLRIREIVAVLEKAADVLTAGT
;
A
#
# COMPACT_ATOMS: atom_id res chain seq x y z
N MET A 1 14.70 -8.01 -31.30
CA MET A 1 13.25 -8.10 -31.06
C MET A 1 12.65 -9.15 -31.98
N PHE A 2 11.81 -10.03 -31.43
CA PHE A 2 11.19 -11.12 -32.18
C PHE A 2 9.89 -10.60 -32.79
N GLY A 3 9.82 -10.56 -34.12
CA GLY A 3 8.70 -9.99 -34.86
C GLY A 3 9.10 -8.84 -35.77
N GLU A 4 8.16 -8.40 -36.59
CA GLU A 4 8.30 -7.25 -37.48
C GLU A 4 8.15 -5.95 -36.65
N PRO A 5 9.00 -4.92 -36.80
CA PRO A 5 9.00 -3.76 -35.90
C PRO A 5 7.67 -3.00 -35.78
N TYR A 6 6.90 -2.89 -36.86
CA TYR A 6 5.60 -2.24 -36.85
C TYR A 6 4.55 -3.10 -36.12
N LEU A 7 4.56 -4.42 -36.34
CA LEU A 7 3.70 -5.35 -35.62
C LEU A 7 4.07 -5.43 -34.13
N VAL A 8 5.36 -5.41 -33.79
CA VAL A 8 5.78 -5.41 -32.40
C VAL A 8 5.38 -4.13 -31.68
N TRP A 9 5.37 -3.00 -32.39
CA TRP A 9 4.85 -1.74 -31.87
C TRP A 9 3.32 -1.74 -31.68
N HIS A 10 2.57 -2.41 -32.55
CA HIS A 10 1.10 -2.44 -32.51
C HIS A 10 0.50 -3.54 -31.63
N GLU A 11 1.12 -4.72 -31.63
CA GLU A 11 0.56 -5.97 -31.10
C GLU A 11 1.41 -6.58 -29.97
N GLY A 12 2.58 -6.00 -29.68
CA GLY A 12 3.53 -6.50 -28.68
C GLY A 12 4.45 -7.60 -29.20
N ALA A 13 5.16 -8.28 -28.28
CA ALA A 13 6.10 -9.34 -28.65
C ALA A 13 5.43 -10.48 -29.47
N ASP A 14 6.07 -10.93 -30.55
CA ASP A 14 5.70 -12.20 -31.18
C ASP A 14 6.19 -13.37 -30.30
N ILE A 15 5.34 -13.75 -29.35
CA ILE A 15 5.63 -14.82 -28.37
C ILE A 15 5.84 -16.17 -29.08
N GLY A 16 5.14 -16.42 -30.19
CA GLY A 16 5.30 -17.65 -30.97
C GLY A 16 6.70 -17.75 -31.58
N ALA A 17 7.16 -16.68 -32.22
CA ALA A 17 8.51 -16.60 -32.77
C ALA A 17 9.59 -16.66 -31.68
N LEU A 18 9.35 -16.02 -30.53
CA LEU A 18 10.24 -16.10 -29.38
C LEU A 18 10.40 -17.55 -28.88
N ILE A 19 9.29 -18.27 -28.69
CA ILE A 19 9.32 -19.66 -28.22
C ILE A 19 10.07 -20.54 -29.21
N ALA A 20 9.77 -20.42 -30.51
CA ALA A 20 10.43 -21.19 -31.55
C ALA A 20 11.95 -20.91 -31.61
N GLU A 21 12.38 -19.65 -31.46
CA GLU A 21 13.81 -19.32 -31.41
C GLU A 21 14.46 -19.83 -30.13
N HIS A 22 13.78 -19.74 -28.98
CA HIS A 22 14.30 -20.24 -27.71
C HIS A 22 14.47 -21.78 -27.73
N GLU A 23 13.55 -22.52 -28.34
CA GLU A 23 13.68 -23.98 -28.52
C GLU A 23 14.83 -24.35 -29.46
N ARG A 24 15.02 -23.57 -30.53
CA ARG A 24 16.05 -23.85 -31.53
C ARG A 24 17.44 -23.41 -31.09
N LYS A 25 17.55 -22.27 -30.41
CA LYS A 25 18.80 -21.57 -30.04
C LYS A 25 18.63 -20.79 -28.72
N PRO A 26 18.52 -21.47 -27.56
CA PRO A 26 18.21 -20.83 -26.29
C PRO A 26 19.21 -19.74 -25.92
N GLU A 27 20.52 -20.01 -26.01
CA GLU A 27 21.55 -19.02 -25.68
C GLU A 27 21.47 -17.74 -26.53
N ARG A 28 21.08 -17.85 -27.81
CA ARG A 28 20.92 -16.69 -28.68
C ARG A 28 19.71 -15.87 -28.25
N ALA A 29 18.59 -16.54 -27.98
CA ALA A 29 17.38 -15.89 -27.51
C ALA A 29 17.66 -15.16 -26.19
N GLU A 30 18.31 -15.81 -25.23
CA GLU A 30 18.68 -15.20 -23.95
C GLU A 30 19.62 -14.01 -24.10
N ARG A 31 20.66 -14.10 -24.95
CA ARG A 31 21.55 -12.96 -25.21
C ARG A 31 20.79 -11.77 -25.78
N MET A 32 19.84 -12.01 -26.68
CA MET A 32 19.00 -10.95 -27.25
C MET A 32 18.09 -10.32 -26.19
N LEU A 33 17.47 -11.13 -25.32
CA LEU A 33 16.65 -10.62 -24.22
C LEU A 33 17.46 -9.81 -23.22
N ARG A 34 18.66 -10.30 -22.83
CA ARG A 34 19.57 -9.54 -21.95
C ARG A 34 19.99 -8.20 -22.56
N ALA A 35 20.30 -8.17 -23.85
CA ALA A 35 20.61 -6.93 -24.56
C ALA A 35 19.40 -5.97 -24.55
N GLY A 36 18.20 -6.47 -24.86
CA GLY A 36 16.98 -5.65 -24.81
C GLY A 36 16.67 -5.09 -23.43
N VAL A 37 16.85 -5.87 -22.36
CA VAL A 37 16.74 -5.37 -20.98
C VAL A 37 17.78 -4.28 -20.71
N GLY A 38 19.01 -4.45 -21.19
CA GLY A 38 20.07 -3.44 -21.09
C GLY A 38 19.77 -2.14 -21.84
N ASP A 39 19.02 -2.22 -22.94
CA ASP A 39 18.57 -1.08 -23.75
C ASP A 39 17.23 -0.50 -23.26
N HIS A 40 16.70 -0.97 -22.13
CA HIS A 40 15.38 -0.62 -21.58
C HIS A 40 14.19 -0.89 -22.54
N ASP A 41 14.29 -1.95 -23.33
CA ASP A 41 13.21 -2.42 -24.20
C ASP A 41 12.15 -3.21 -23.41
N HIS A 42 10.96 -2.65 -23.27
CA HIS A 42 9.87 -3.25 -22.49
C HIS A 42 9.39 -4.58 -23.06
N VAL A 43 9.52 -4.79 -24.37
CA VAL A 43 9.10 -6.03 -25.03
C VAL A 43 10.08 -7.17 -24.73
N ALA A 44 11.36 -6.85 -24.47
CA ALA A 44 12.32 -7.84 -23.97
C ALA A 44 11.92 -8.36 -22.58
N VAL A 45 11.36 -7.48 -21.73
CA VAL A 45 10.84 -7.84 -20.42
C VAL A 45 9.56 -8.67 -20.54
N GLU A 46 8.61 -8.26 -21.38
CA GLU A 46 7.39 -9.04 -21.65
C GLU A 46 7.72 -10.44 -22.16
N SER A 47 8.72 -10.54 -23.05
CA SER A 47 9.24 -11.80 -23.56
C SER A 47 9.82 -12.68 -22.44
N LEU A 48 10.55 -12.11 -21.49
CA LEU A 48 11.03 -12.84 -20.30
C LEU A 48 9.86 -13.34 -19.44
N GLY A 49 8.82 -12.52 -19.23
CA GLY A 49 7.60 -12.93 -18.54
C GLY A 49 6.87 -14.08 -19.24
N ALA A 50 6.77 -14.03 -20.57
CA ALA A 50 6.18 -15.11 -21.35
C ALA A 50 6.96 -16.43 -21.20
N LEU A 51 8.30 -16.37 -21.24
CA LEU A 51 9.13 -17.56 -20.97
C LEU A 51 8.99 -18.04 -19.52
N ALA A 52 8.86 -17.12 -18.55
CA ALA A 52 8.68 -17.45 -17.13
C ALA A 52 7.40 -18.25 -16.90
N ARG A 53 6.28 -17.84 -17.50
CA ARG A 53 4.99 -18.56 -17.44
C ARG A 53 5.05 -19.97 -18.04
N LEU A 54 6.03 -20.24 -18.89
CA LEU A 54 6.29 -21.57 -19.47
C LEU A 54 7.34 -22.38 -18.69
N GLY A 55 7.89 -21.85 -17.60
CA GLY A 55 8.99 -22.48 -16.85
C GLY A 55 10.32 -22.48 -17.61
N ARG A 56 10.50 -21.53 -18.54
CA ARG A 56 11.64 -21.46 -19.48
C ARG A 56 12.45 -20.17 -19.36
N ALA A 57 12.12 -19.28 -18.42
CA ALA A 57 12.92 -18.10 -18.18
C ALA A 57 14.33 -18.48 -17.68
N PRO A 58 15.37 -17.71 -18.03
CA PRO A 58 16.70 -17.87 -17.45
C PRO A 58 16.65 -17.82 -15.92
N SER A 59 17.44 -18.66 -15.24
CA SER A 59 17.44 -18.73 -13.77
C SER A 59 17.87 -17.41 -13.10
N ASP A 60 18.62 -16.56 -13.82
CA ASP A 60 19.07 -15.24 -13.39
C ASP A 60 18.11 -14.11 -13.78
N ALA A 61 16.96 -14.39 -14.41
CA ALA A 61 16.04 -13.35 -14.92
C ALA A 61 15.59 -12.37 -13.83
N ALA A 62 15.25 -12.85 -12.64
CA ALA A 62 14.86 -11.97 -11.53
C ALA A 62 16.02 -11.06 -11.09
N ALA A 63 17.26 -11.58 -11.02
CA ALA A 63 18.42 -10.77 -10.66
C ALA A 63 18.73 -9.70 -11.72
N LEU A 64 18.61 -10.08 -13.00
CA LEU A 64 18.75 -9.16 -14.14
C LEU A 64 17.73 -8.01 -14.04
N LEU A 65 16.44 -8.33 -13.88
CA LEU A 65 15.38 -7.33 -13.82
C LEU A 65 15.49 -6.43 -12.58
N ARG A 66 15.86 -6.98 -11.42
CA ARG A 66 16.16 -6.17 -10.21
C ARG A 66 17.29 -5.17 -10.45
N SER A 67 18.31 -5.55 -11.22
CA SER A 67 19.43 -4.64 -11.53
C SER A 67 19.03 -3.51 -12.49
N ALA A 68 18.03 -3.73 -13.35
CA ALA A 68 17.52 -2.74 -14.31
C ALA A 68 16.46 -1.81 -13.71
N LEU A 69 15.71 -2.29 -12.70
CA LEU A 69 14.61 -1.54 -12.08
C LEU A 69 14.98 -0.13 -11.58
N PRO A 70 16.16 0.13 -10.95
CA PRO A 70 16.53 1.47 -10.47
C PRO A 70 16.63 2.53 -11.57
N SER A 71 16.95 2.14 -12.81
CA SER A 71 17.01 3.04 -13.97
C SER A 71 15.77 3.00 -14.86
N ALA A 72 14.83 2.10 -14.55
CA ALA A 72 13.62 1.89 -15.33
C ALA A 72 12.66 3.08 -15.25
N ARG A 73 11.96 3.37 -16.36
CA ARG A 73 10.93 4.41 -16.45
C ARG A 73 9.75 3.95 -17.29
N GLY A 74 8.60 4.59 -17.13
CA GLY A 74 7.43 4.40 -17.97
C GLY A 74 7.00 2.94 -18.12
N THR A 75 6.60 2.57 -19.35
CA THR A 75 6.19 1.20 -19.70
C THR A 75 7.27 0.15 -19.36
N PHE A 76 8.55 0.47 -19.53
CA PHE A 76 9.63 -0.46 -19.16
C PHE A 76 9.63 -0.75 -17.67
N ARG A 77 9.42 0.25 -16.81
CA ARG A 77 9.29 0.07 -15.36
C ARG A 77 8.06 -0.76 -15.00
N VAL A 78 6.92 -0.48 -15.64
CA VAL A 78 5.68 -1.24 -15.44
C VAL A 78 5.89 -2.71 -15.76
N ARG A 79 6.41 -3.04 -16.96
CA ARG A 79 6.65 -4.44 -17.36
C ARG A 79 7.70 -5.12 -16.49
N THR A 80 8.76 -4.40 -16.11
CA THR A 80 9.82 -4.93 -15.21
C THR A 80 9.24 -5.32 -13.87
N ALA A 81 8.44 -4.45 -13.27
CA ALA A 81 7.78 -4.71 -12.00
C ALA A 81 6.77 -5.86 -12.08
N GLN A 82 5.95 -5.91 -13.13
CA GLN A 82 4.99 -7.00 -13.34
C GLN A 82 5.69 -8.36 -13.43
N VAL A 83 6.71 -8.47 -14.29
CA VAL A 83 7.44 -9.73 -14.47
C VAL A 83 8.24 -10.11 -13.22
N LEU A 84 8.73 -9.13 -12.46
CA LEU A 84 9.33 -9.39 -11.16
C LEU A 84 8.32 -9.99 -10.17
N CYS A 85 7.10 -9.44 -10.06
CA CYS A 85 6.04 -10.05 -9.24
C CYS A 85 5.75 -11.50 -9.66
N GLU A 86 5.66 -11.77 -10.97
CA GLU A 86 5.43 -13.12 -11.49
C GLU A 86 6.57 -14.09 -11.14
N LEU A 87 7.82 -13.65 -11.27
CA LEU A 87 9.01 -14.47 -11.02
C LEU A 87 9.26 -14.74 -9.54
N THR A 88 8.94 -13.79 -8.66
CA THR A 88 9.23 -13.89 -7.22
C THR A 88 8.04 -14.36 -6.39
N GLY A 89 6.82 -14.17 -6.89
CA GLY A 89 5.60 -14.37 -6.11
C GLY A 89 5.43 -13.36 -4.98
N THR A 90 6.17 -12.24 -4.99
CA THR A 90 6.10 -11.18 -3.98
C THR A 90 5.38 -9.95 -4.52
N ASP A 91 4.71 -9.23 -3.65
CA ASP A 91 3.95 -8.00 -3.97
C ASP A 91 4.79 -6.71 -3.90
N GLU A 92 6.06 -6.82 -3.49
CA GLU A 92 7.00 -5.70 -3.32
C GLU A 92 7.02 -4.74 -4.53
N TYR A 93 6.98 -5.31 -5.75
CA TYR A 93 7.09 -4.52 -6.99
C TYR A 93 5.75 -3.92 -7.45
N VAL A 94 4.62 -4.24 -6.81
CA VAL A 94 3.34 -3.57 -7.09
C VAL A 94 3.47 -2.05 -6.85
N SER A 95 4.30 -1.66 -5.88
CA SER A 95 4.58 -0.27 -5.55
C SER A 95 5.18 0.52 -6.71
N GLU A 96 5.93 -0.14 -7.58
CA GLU A 96 6.61 0.45 -8.74
C GLU A 96 5.61 0.77 -9.85
N VAL A 97 4.66 -0.14 -10.11
CA VAL A 97 3.58 0.09 -11.07
C VAL A 97 2.64 1.19 -10.57
N ALA A 98 2.29 1.15 -9.28
CA ALA A 98 1.49 2.20 -8.65
C ALA A 98 2.16 3.58 -8.78
N ALA A 99 3.48 3.66 -8.62
CA ALA A 99 4.23 4.91 -8.77
C ALA A 99 4.15 5.49 -10.20
N VAL A 100 4.16 4.64 -11.24
CA VAL A 100 3.99 5.10 -12.62
C VAL A 100 2.59 5.67 -12.84
N LEU A 101 1.54 5.01 -12.35
CA LEU A 101 0.17 5.53 -12.46
C LEU A 101 0.00 6.90 -11.77
N GLU A 102 0.63 7.07 -10.61
CA GLU A 102 0.54 8.29 -9.79
C GLU A 102 1.42 9.44 -10.28
N GLY A 103 2.38 9.15 -11.16
CA GLY A 103 3.39 10.11 -11.56
C GLY A 103 2.95 11.07 -12.66
N PHE A 104 3.93 11.80 -13.19
CA PHE A 104 3.78 12.82 -14.23
C PHE A 104 4.29 12.35 -15.59
N GLU A 105 4.47 11.05 -15.74
CA GLU A 105 4.82 10.36 -16.97
C GLU A 105 3.80 10.63 -18.09
N HIS A 106 4.20 10.32 -19.33
CA HIS A 106 3.30 10.39 -20.48
C HIS A 106 2.05 9.55 -20.23
N TRP A 107 0.88 10.04 -20.63
CA TRP A 107 -0.41 9.41 -20.35
C TRP A 107 -0.49 7.93 -20.74
N GLY A 108 0.21 7.53 -21.82
CA GLY A 108 0.29 6.13 -22.26
C GLY A 108 0.95 5.20 -21.25
N GLU A 109 1.99 5.67 -20.56
CA GLU A 109 2.69 4.89 -19.52
C GLU A 109 1.80 4.71 -18.28
N ARG A 110 0.97 5.72 -17.99
CA ARG A 110 -0.01 5.68 -16.89
C ARG A 110 -1.19 4.77 -17.22
N ILE A 111 -1.62 4.71 -18.49
CA ILE A 111 -2.58 3.70 -18.96
C ILE A 111 -2.01 2.28 -18.76
N ASP A 112 -0.76 2.04 -19.18
CA ASP A 112 -0.11 0.74 -18.99
C ASP A 112 -0.11 0.32 -17.53
N ALA A 113 0.17 1.26 -16.61
CA ALA A 113 0.13 1.01 -15.18
C ALA A 113 -1.30 0.72 -14.68
N ALA A 114 -2.30 1.50 -15.10
CA ALA A 114 -3.70 1.28 -14.73
C ALA A 114 -4.24 -0.07 -15.21
N MET A 115 -3.83 -0.54 -16.39
CA MET A 115 -4.17 -1.87 -16.91
C MET A 115 -3.42 -3.00 -16.19
N ALA A 116 -2.19 -2.73 -15.75
CA ALA A 116 -1.33 -3.71 -15.09
C ALA A 116 -1.78 -4.04 -13.65
N LEU A 117 -2.12 -3.02 -12.85
CA LEU A 117 -2.40 -3.17 -11.42
C LEU A 117 -3.46 -4.22 -11.06
N PRO A 118 -4.60 -4.36 -11.79
CA PRO A 118 -5.63 -5.34 -11.45
C PRO A 118 -5.19 -6.80 -11.64
N ALA A 119 -4.14 -7.05 -12.44
CA ALA A 119 -3.58 -8.37 -12.68
C ALA A 119 -2.49 -8.77 -11.68
N LEU A 120 -2.06 -7.84 -10.83
CA LEU A 120 -1.05 -8.05 -9.80
C LEU A 120 -1.68 -8.39 -8.45
N PRO A 121 -0.90 -8.90 -7.46
CA PRO A 121 -1.38 -9.02 -6.09
C PRO A 121 -2.02 -7.72 -5.61
N ILE A 122 -3.23 -7.82 -5.05
CA ILE A 122 -3.97 -6.68 -4.55
C ILE A 122 -3.27 -6.19 -3.29
N THR A 123 -2.79 -4.96 -3.33
CA THR A 123 -2.16 -4.29 -2.19
C THR A 123 -2.95 -3.03 -1.87
N PRO A 124 -2.85 -2.51 -0.64
CA PRO A 124 -3.44 -1.23 -0.31
C PRO A 124 -2.99 -0.11 -1.24
N ARG A 125 -1.72 -0.17 -1.66
CA ARG A 125 -1.10 0.78 -2.60
C ARG A 125 -1.69 0.67 -4.01
N SER A 126 -1.96 -0.53 -4.53
CA SER A 126 -2.57 -0.68 -5.86
C SER A 126 -3.99 -0.15 -5.90
N VAL A 127 -4.78 -0.42 -4.86
CA VAL A 127 -6.16 0.10 -4.73
C VAL A 127 -6.16 1.63 -4.68
N ALA A 128 -5.29 2.23 -3.88
CA ALA A 128 -5.18 3.68 -3.79
C ALA A 128 -4.65 4.34 -5.09
N ALA A 129 -3.71 3.68 -5.79
CA ALA A 129 -3.21 4.16 -7.07
C ALA A 129 -4.32 4.15 -8.14
N LEU A 130 -5.12 3.09 -8.21
CA LEU A 130 -6.28 3.03 -9.11
C LEU A 130 -7.33 4.09 -8.76
N HIS A 131 -7.61 4.29 -7.47
CA HIS A 131 -8.49 5.37 -7.02
C HIS A 131 -8.00 6.76 -7.49
N ARG A 132 -6.70 7.05 -7.32
CA ARG A 132 -6.09 8.28 -7.84
C ARG A 132 -6.09 8.38 -9.35
N GLY A 133 -5.85 7.28 -10.06
CA GLY A 133 -5.90 7.25 -11.52
C GLY A 133 -7.28 7.61 -12.08
N MET A 134 -8.36 7.40 -11.32
CA MET A 134 -9.69 7.91 -11.66
C MET A 134 -9.84 9.43 -11.53
N LEU A 135 -8.90 10.10 -10.87
CA LEU A 135 -8.85 11.56 -10.73
C LEU A 135 -7.91 12.22 -11.76
N ASP A 136 -7.34 11.42 -12.67
CA ASP A 136 -6.42 11.89 -13.69
C ASP A 136 -7.09 12.89 -14.65
N GLN A 137 -6.33 13.83 -15.21
CA GLN A 137 -6.82 14.74 -16.24
C GLN A 137 -7.10 14.01 -17.56
N GLU A 138 -6.36 12.93 -17.83
CA GLU A 138 -6.48 12.15 -19.04
C GLU A 138 -7.59 11.11 -18.91
N TYR A 139 -8.60 11.24 -19.76
CA TYR A 139 -9.78 10.38 -19.74
C TYR A 139 -9.43 8.89 -19.80
N LEU A 140 -8.47 8.49 -20.65
CA LEU A 140 -8.12 7.09 -20.79
C LEU A 140 -7.46 6.51 -19.54
N VAL A 141 -6.68 7.32 -18.80
CA VAL A 141 -6.15 6.89 -17.50
C VAL A 141 -7.29 6.67 -16.51
N ARG A 142 -8.27 7.58 -16.47
CA ARG A 142 -9.48 7.42 -15.65
C ARG A 142 -10.26 6.16 -16.01
N TYR A 143 -10.47 5.93 -17.30
CA TYR A 143 -11.20 4.78 -17.85
C TYR A 143 -10.59 3.45 -17.40
N HIS A 144 -9.28 3.26 -17.61
CA HIS A 144 -8.61 2.01 -17.24
C HIS A 144 -8.50 1.83 -15.73
N SER A 145 -8.32 2.91 -14.97
CA SER A 145 -8.30 2.85 -13.51
C SER A 145 -9.67 2.45 -12.94
N ALA A 146 -10.75 2.97 -13.54
CA ALA A 146 -12.12 2.61 -13.17
C ALA A 146 -12.44 1.15 -13.50
N ASN A 147 -12.01 0.64 -14.66
CA ASN A 147 -12.11 -0.79 -14.98
C ASN A 147 -11.40 -1.66 -13.95
N GLY A 148 -10.22 -1.21 -13.49
CA GLY A 148 -9.48 -1.86 -12.43
C GLY A 148 -10.28 -1.97 -11.13
N LEU A 149 -10.78 -0.84 -10.60
CA LEU A 149 -11.59 -0.86 -9.38
C LEU A 149 -12.90 -1.64 -9.53
N LEU A 150 -13.57 -1.52 -10.68
CA LEU A 150 -14.79 -2.26 -10.98
C LEU A 150 -14.56 -3.78 -10.96
N GLY A 151 -13.44 -4.21 -11.57
CA GLY A 151 -13.00 -5.60 -11.56
C GLY A 151 -12.68 -6.10 -10.15
N LEU A 152 -11.96 -5.30 -9.35
CA LEU A 152 -11.65 -5.63 -7.95
C LEU A 152 -12.92 -5.70 -7.08
N ALA A 153 -13.92 -4.85 -7.34
CA ALA A 153 -15.23 -4.89 -6.70
C ALA A 153 -16.11 -6.06 -7.20
N GLY A 154 -15.72 -6.73 -8.29
CA GLY A 154 -16.46 -7.86 -8.89
C GLY A 154 -17.73 -7.45 -9.63
N GLN A 155 -17.83 -6.19 -10.08
CA GLN A 155 -19.03 -5.62 -10.69
C GLN A 155 -19.00 -5.62 -12.24
N GLY A 156 -18.02 -6.31 -12.85
CA GLY A 156 -17.85 -6.40 -14.30
C GLY A 156 -16.49 -5.88 -14.75
N ALA A 157 -16.23 -5.95 -16.06
CA ALA A 157 -14.91 -5.64 -16.64
C ALA A 157 -14.83 -4.27 -17.34
N ASP A 158 -15.98 -3.63 -17.64
CA ASP A 158 -16.00 -2.41 -18.46
C ASP A 158 -16.89 -1.31 -17.86
N ILE A 159 -16.26 -0.19 -17.52
CA ILE A 159 -16.87 1.02 -16.99
C ILE A 159 -17.82 1.68 -17.99
N ALA A 160 -17.71 1.39 -19.29
CA ALA A 160 -18.64 1.89 -20.30
C ALA A 160 -20.09 1.42 -20.06
N ALA A 161 -20.27 0.29 -19.37
CA ALA A 161 -21.59 -0.21 -18.99
C ALA A 161 -22.08 0.33 -17.63
N HIS A 162 -21.23 1.04 -16.88
CA HIS A 162 -21.55 1.58 -15.57
C HIS A 162 -22.38 2.86 -15.68
N SER A 163 -23.35 3.04 -14.79
CA SER A 163 -24.25 4.21 -14.79
C SER A 163 -23.52 5.55 -14.63
N GLY A 164 -22.34 5.54 -14.00
CA GLY A 164 -21.46 6.68 -13.82
C GLY A 164 -20.54 7.00 -15.01
N PHE A 165 -20.60 6.26 -16.13
CA PHE A 165 -19.64 6.43 -17.23
C PHE A 165 -19.60 7.86 -17.78
N ALA A 166 -20.77 8.46 -18.01
CA ALA A 166 -20.87 9.82 -18.55
C ALA A 166 -20.17 10.85 -17.66
N GLN A 167 -20.34 10.73 -16.35
CA GLN A 167 -19.71 11.62 -15.37
C GLN A 167 -18.19 11.43 -15.29
N LEU A 168 -17.69 10.21 -15.51
CA LEU A 168 -16.24 9.92 -15.60
C LEU A 168 -15.60 10.53 -16.85
N THR A 169 -16.33 10.53 -17.97
CA THR A 169 -15.89 11.11 -19.25
C THR A 169 -15.96 12.63 -19.30
N GLY A 170 -16.76 13.25 -18.42
CA GLY A 170 -16.94 14.69 -18.36
C GLY A 170 -15.72 15.44 -17.83
N GLU A 171 -15.82 16.76 -17.72
CA GLU A 171 -14.72 17.66 -17.32
C GLU A 171 -14.72 18.03 -15.82
N ASN A 172 -15.69 17.54 -15.04
CA ASN A 172 -15.86 17.95 -13.64
C ASN A 172 -15.11 17.00 -12.68
N PRO A 173 -14.01 17.43 -12.02
CA PRO A 173 -13.25 16.58 -11.11
C PRO A 173 -14.04 16.09 -9.90
N ALA A 174 -15.06 16.85 -9.47
CA ALA A 174 -15.91 16.44 -8.36
C ALA A 174 -16.74 15.20 -8.71
N THR A 175 -17.20 15.08 -9.96
CA THR A 175 -17.98 13.92 -10.40
C THR A 175 -17.09 12.70 -10.62
N TRP A 176 -15.85 12.88 -11.05
CA TRP A 176 -14.87 11.78 -11.12
C TRP A 176 -14.60 11.20 -9.73
N ARG A 177 -14.35 12.09 -8.75
CA ARG A 177 -14.11 11.69 -7.37
C ARG A 177 -15.29 10.93 -6.77
N ALA A 178 -16.51 11.42 -6.97
CA ALA A 178 -17.70 10.72 -6.50
C ALA A 178 -17.76 9.27 -7.00
N ILE A 179 -17.46 9.04 -8.29
CA ILE A 179 -17.47 7.68 -8.85
C ILE A 179 -16.31 6.83 -8.32
N ALA A 180 -15.13 7.43 -8.17
CA ALA A 180 -13.98 6.74 -7.60
C ALA A 180 -14.28 6.28 -6.16
N ASP A 181 -14.92 7.13 -5.37
CA ASP A 181 -15.35 6.83 -4.01
C ASP A 181 -16.45 5.76 -3.99
N ASP A 182 -17.42 5.82 -4.91
CA ASP A 182 -18.47 4.81 -5.06
C ASP A 182 -17.91 3.42 -5.40
N LEU A 183 -17.00 3.32 -6.38
CA LEU A 183 -16.38 2.04 -6.77
C LEU A 183 -15.50 1.48 -5.64
N LEU A 184 -14.84 2.36 -4.90
CA LEU A 184 -14.09 1.94 -3.74
C LEU A 184 -15.00 1.49 -2.59
N GLY A 185 -16.15 2.15 -2.39
CA GLY A 185 -17.19 1.69 -1.46
C GLY A 185 -17.78 0.32 -1.86
N ALA A 186 -17.89 0.05 -3.15
CA ALA A 186 -18.25 -1.27 -3.65
C ALA A 186 -17.18 -2.33 -3.32
N LEU A 187 -15.88 -1.99 -3.47
CA LEU A 187 -14.78 -2.85 -3.00
C LEU A 187 -14.86 -3.07 -1.48
N ALA A 188 -15.07 -2.01 -0.70
CA ALA A 188 -15.21 -2.09 0.76
C ALA A 188 -16.37 -3.00 1.18
N THR A 189 -17.47 -2.98 0.43
CA THR A 189 -18.62 -3.85 0.65
C THR A 189 -18.28 -5.31 0.35
N ARG A 190 -17.48 -5.55 -0.69
CA ARG A 190 -17.01 -6.89 -1.05
C ARG A 190 -16.04 -7.48 0.00
N THR A 191 -15.22 -6.63 0.62
CA THR A 191 -14.28 -7.06 1.67
C THR A 191 -14.94 -7.12 3.07
N ALA A 192 -16.21 -6.74 3.19
CA ALA A 192 -17.05 -7.05 4.34
C ALA A 192 -17.34 -8.55 4.43
N GLY A 193 -17.46 -9.08 5.63
CA GLY A 193 -17.67 -10.51 5.80
C GLY A 193 -17.46 -11.01 7.22
N ILE A 194 -17.60 -12.32 7.34
CA ILE A 194 -17.42 -13.05 8.60
C ILE A 194 -16.05 -13.73 8.55
N TYR A 195 -15.26 -13.49 9.59
CA TYR A 195 -13.97 -14.11 9.82
C TYR A 195 -14.14 -15.09 10.98
N GLY A 196 -13.73 -16.35 10.77
CA GLY A 196 -13.93 -17.43 11.74
C GLY A 196 -15.28 -18.15 11.59
N ASP A 197 -15.65 -18.93 12.60
CA ASP A 197 -16.88 -19.74 12.63
C ASP A 197 -17.83 -19.25 13.71
N ARG A 198 -19.07 -18.91 13.33
CA ARG A 198 -20.07 -18.39 14.27
C ARG A 198 -20.41 -19.38 15.38
N ALA A 199 -20.29 -20.69 15.14
CA ALA A 199 -20.59 -21.70 16.16
C ALA A 199 -19.54 -21.75 17.28
N SER A 200 -18.32 -21.24 17.04
CA SER A 200 -17.21 -21.18 17.98
C SER A 200 -16.84 -19.74 18.31
N PHE A 201 -16.04 -19.10 17.46
CA PHE A 201 -15.66 -17.70 17.55
C PHE A 201 -15.60 -17.08 16.16
N ALA A 202 -16.30 -15.95 15.96
CA ALA A 202 -16.23 -15.19 14.73
C ALA A 202 -16.36 -13.69 14.94
N VAL A 203 -15.77 -12.94 14.01
CA VAL A 203 -15.91 -11.49 13.90
C VAL A 203 -16.51 -11.19 12.54
N GLU A 204 -17.65 -10.52 12.51
CA GLU A 204 -18.25 -9.98 11.30
C GLU A 204 -17.87 -8.50 11.17
N LEU A 205 -17.13 -8.18 10.12
CA LEU A 205 -16.78 -6.81 9.77
C LEU A 205 -17.76 -6.27 8.72
N GLY A 206 -18.30 -5.08 8.96
CA GLY A 206 -19.07 -4.34 7.95
C GLY A 206 -18.19 -3.82 6.82
N PRO A 207 -18.74 -3.02 5.88
CA PRO A 207 -17.93 -2.35 4.86
C PRO A 207 -16.90 -1.42 5.49
N ALA A 208 -15.70 -1.36 4.90
CA ALA A 208 -14.68 -0.40 5.29
C ALA A 208 -15.12 1.03 4.92
N ASP A 209 -14.86 1.99 5.81
CA ASP A 209 -14.93 3.41 5.48
C ASP A 209 -13.51 3.89 5.14
N TYR A 210 -13.21 4.01 3.84
CA TYR A 210 -11.89 4.45 3.43
C TYR A 210 -11.67 5.97 3.55
N ALA A 211 -12.71 6.74 3.91
CA ALA A 211 -12.56 8.15 4.30
C ALA A 211 -12.27 8.29 5.79
N ALA A 212 -12.78 7.36 6.61
CA ALA A 212 -12.51 7.27 8.04
C ALA A 212 -12.02 5.84 8.39
N PRO A 213 -10.75 5.48 8.14
CA PRO A 213 -10.24 4.09 8.24
C PRO A 213 -10.49 3.40 9.57
N HIS A 214 -10.64 4.18 10.65
CA HIS A 214 -10.88 3.64 11.97
C HIS A 214 -12.35 3.28 12.22
N HIS A 215 -13.27 3.75 11.37
CA HIS A 215 -14.72 3.59 11.46
C HIS A 215 -15.23 2.40 10.65
N ARG A 216 -14.92 1.19 11.10
CA ARG A 216 -15.51 -0.05 10.57
C ARG A 216 -16.40 -0.67 11.64
N SER A 217 -17.66 -0.94 11.30
CA SER A 217 -18.55 -1.65 12.22
C SER A 217 -18.07 -3.10 12.38
N ALA A 218 -18.12 -3.62 13.59
CA ALA A 218 -17.84 -5.01 13.86
C ALA A 218 -18.84 -5.63 14.83
N ARG A 219 -19.15 -6.90 14.60
CA ARG A 219 -20.01 -7.72 15.45
C ARG A 219 -19.25 -8.97 15.83
N LEU A 220 -19.34 -9.37 17.10
CA LEU A 220 -18.69 -10.59 17.58
C LEU A 220 -19.71 -11.67 17.88
N TYR A 221 -19.32 -12.89 17.54
CA TYR A 221 -20.06 -14.11 17.79
C TYR A 221 -19.19 -15.03 18.65
N LEU A 222 -19.80 -15.58 19.69
CA LEU A 222 -19.17 -16.53 20.59
C LEU A 222 -20.16 -17.65 20.90
N ALA A 223 -19.76 -18.90 20.66
CA ALA A 223 -20.57 -20.10 20.85
C ALA A 223 -21.97 -20.00 20.20
N GLY A 224 -22.04 -19.53 18.94
CA GLY A 224 -23.30 -19.35 18.21
C GLY A 224 -24.10 -18.10 18.59
N THR A 225 -23.67 -17.36 19.62
CA THR A 225 -24.40 -16.20 20.15
C THR A 225 -23.73 -14.90 19.70
N ARG A 226 -24.52 -13.99 19.12
CA ARG A 226 -24.05 -12.62 18.88
C ARG A 226 -23.93 -11.90 20.22
N LEU A 227 -22.75 -11.38 20.53
CA LEU A 227 -22.51 -10.63 21.76
C LEU A 227 -23.23 -9.28 21.71
N SER A 228 -23.81 -8.88 22.85
CA SER A 228 -24.47 -7.59 23.01
C SER A 228 -23.42 -6.48 23.19
N GLY A 229 -23.62 -5.36 22.50
CA GLY A 229 -22.73 -4.21 22.46
C GLY A 229 -23.10 -3.27 21.33
N ALA A 230 -22.78 -1.97 21.44
CA ALA A 230 -22.92 -1.07 20.30
C ALA A 230 -22.02 -1.58 19.17
N ASP A 231 -22.49 -1.57 17.91
CA ASP A 231 -21.64 -1.79 16.74
C ASP A 231 -20.48 -0.77 16.87
N ARG A 232 -19.29 -1.25 17.26
CA ARG A 232 -18.20 -0.35 17.69
C ARG A 232 -17.54 0.24 16.45
N PRO A 233 -17.38 1.56 16.36
CA PRO A 233 -16.76 2.20 15.22
C PRO A 233 -15.23 2.29 15.34
N HIS A 234 -14.55 1.40 16.08
CA HIS A 234 -13.11 1.54 16.31
C HIS A 234 -12.32 0.25 16.06
N VAL A 235 -11.68 0.25 14.89
CA VAL A 235 -10.69 -0.71 14.40
C VAL A 235 -9.49 -0.93 15.34
N PRO A 236 -8.89 0.09 15.99
CA PRO A 236 -7.76 -0.12 16.91
C PRO A 236 -8.13 -1.04 18.08
N THR A 237 -9.37 -0.93 18.56
CA THR A 237 -9.90 -1.69 19.69
C THR A 237 -10.06 -3.19 19.37
N LEU A 238 -10.43 -3.52 18.13
CA LEU A 238 -10.56 -4.92 17.66
C LEU A 238 -9.22 -5.53 17.30
N ARG A 239 -8.31 -4.74 16.73
CA ARG A 239 -6.90 -5.10 16.52
C ARG A 239 -6.24 -5.50 17.85
N ASN A 240 -6.58 -4.80 18.93
CA ASN A 240 -6.11 -5.10 20.28
C ASN A 240 -6.62 -6.45 20.82
N ILE A 241 -7.69 -7.03 20.27
CA ILE A 241 -8.15 -8.38 20.67
C ILE A 241 -7.13 -9.45 20.25
N GLY A 242 -6.61 -9.37 19.03
CA GLY A 242 -5.53 -10.25 18.58
C GLY A 242 -4.31 -10.09 19.46
N VAL A 243 -3.86 -8.84 19.61
CA VAL A 243 -2.68 -8.45 20.42
C VAL A 243 -2.75 -8.90 21.88
N HIS A 244 -3.89 -8.74 22.57
CA HIS A 244 -4.01 -9.10 23.99
C HIS A 244 -4.25 -10.59 24.23
N THR A 245 -4.68 -11.34 23.21
CA THR A 245 -4.97 -12.77 23.36
C THR A 245 -3.83 -13.64 22.83
N THR A 246 -3.12 -13.23 21.80
CA THR A 246 -1.93 -13.92 21.30
C THR A 246 -0.67 -13.19 21.76
N ARG A 247 0.06 -13.76 22.71
CA ARG A 247 1.50 -13.46 22.78
C ARG A 247 2.20 -14.34 21.74
N PRO A 248 3.32 -13.91 21.15
CA PRO A 248 4.09 -14.76 20.23
C PRO A 248 4.51 -16.11 20.85
N ASP A 249 4.58 -16.18 22.19
CA ASP A 249 4.92 -17.38 22.96
C ASP A 249 3.72 -18.16 23.51
N ARG A 250 2.47 -17.70 23.34
CA ARG A 250 1.29 -18.34 23.94
C ARG A 250 0.03 -18.26 23.09
N PRO A 251 -0.73 -19.37 23.00
CA PRO A 251 -2.03 -19.37 22.32
C PRO A 251 -3.07 -18.52 23.06
N ALA A 252 -4.10 -18.09 22.32
CA ALA A 252 -5.23 -17.37 22.88
C ALA A 252 -6.06 -18.27 23.80
N ASN A 253 -6.17 -17.91 25.08
CA ASN A 253 -7.03 -18.60 26.02
C ASN A 253 -8.29 -17.78 26.36
N TYR A 254 -9.36 -18.48 26.74
CA TYR A 254 -10.65 -17.85 26.99
C TYR A 254 -10.64 -16.82 28.13
N PRO A 255 -9.96 -17.01 29.27
CA PRO A 255 -9.88 -15.97 30.31
C PRO A 255 -9.30 -14.64 29.80
N ASN A 256 -8.24 -14.68 28.99
CA ASN A 256 -7.66 -13.49 28.39
C ASN A 256 -8.63 -12.83 27.41
N LEU A 257 -9.22 -13.62 26.49
CA LEU A 257 -10.20 -13.12 25.54
C LEU A 257 -11.42 -12.50 26.24
N ARG A 258 -11.95 -13.16 27.27
CA ARG A 258 -13.09 -12.67 28.06
C ARG A 258 -12.78 -11.32 28.66
N THR A 259 -11.67 -11.18 29.39
CA THR A 259 -11.28 -9.91 30.01
C THR A 259 -11.10 -8.80 28.96
N THR A 260 -10.52 -9.12 27.81
CA THR A 260 -10.44 -8.16 26.70
C THR A 260 -11.85 -7.77 26.23
N LEU A 261 -12.72 -8.71 25.92
CA LEU A 261 -14.09 -8.43 25.46
C LEU A 261 -14.90 -7.60 26.47
N GLU A 262 -14.78 -7.89 27.76
CA GLU A 262 -15.38 -7.09 28.84
C GLU A 262 -14.82 -5.67 28.87
N HIS A 263 -13.51 -5.50 28.71
CA HIS A 263 -12.87 -4.18 28.62
C HIS A 263 -13.36 -3.38 27.40
N LEU A 264 -13.65 -4.06 26.29
CA LEU A 264 -14.25 -3.44 25.10
C LEU A 264 -15.76 -3.17 25.25
N GLY A 265 -16.33 -3.54 26.40
CA GLY A 265 -17.73 -3.34 26.75
C GLY A 265 -18.68 -4.28 26.01
N PHE A 266 -18.21 -5.46 25.58
CA PHE A 266 -19.11 -6.57 25.25
C PHE A 266 -19.67 -7.14 26.55
N ALA A 267 -20.98 -7.34 26.60
CA ALA A 267 -21.69 -7.87 27.75
C ALA A 267 -22.23 -9.29 27.47
N ASP A 268 -22.85 -9.89 28.49
CA ASP A 268 -23.53 -11.18 28.40
C ASP A 268 -22.63 -12.33 27.93
N LEU A 269 -21.33 -12.29 28.28
CA LEU A 269 -20.39 -13.35 27.95
C LEU A 269 -20.74 -14.63 28.72
N PRO A 270 -20.78 -15.82 28.06
CA PRO A 270 -21.08 -17.08 28.73
C PRO A 270 -20.11 -17.33 29.90
N GLU A 271 -20.55 -17.95 31.00
CA GLU A 271 -19.66 -18.22 32.14
C GLU A 271 -18.46 -19.10 31.76
N SER A 272 -18.63 -20.02 30.81
CA SER A 272 -17.55 -20.82 30.24
C SER A 272 -17.80 -21.12 28.76
N VAL A 273 -16.74 -21.06 27.95
CA VAL A 273 -16.73 -21.46 26.55
C VAL A 273 -15.45 -22.25 26.30
N THR A 274 -15.57 -23.38 25.59
CA THR A 274 -14.38 -24.06 25.05
C THR A 274 -14.05 -23.41 23.73
N LEU A 275 -12.85 -22.83 23.63
CA LEU A 275 -12.34 -22.28 22.38
C LEU A 275 -11.30 -23.23 21.81
N ASP A 276 -11.38 -23.44 20.50
CA ASP A 276 -10.23 -23.92 19.75
C ASP A 276 -9.24 -22.75 19.64
N GLU A 277 -8.09 -22.90 20.29
CA GLU A 277 -7.11 -21.83 20.41
C GLU A 277 -6.49 -21.47 19.05
N ASP A 278 -6.25 -22.47 18.20
CA ASP A 278 -5.67 -22.29 16.87
C ASP A 278 -6.66 -21.61 15.93
N ALA A 279 -7.92 -22.05 15.94
CA ALA A 279 -8.98 -21.42 15.14
C ALA A 279 -9.27 -19.98 15.59
N THR A 280 -9.21 -19.72 16.90
CA THR A 280 -9.39 -18.37 17.47
C THR A 280 -8.24 -17.46 17.04
N ALA A 281 -6.98 -17.94 17.15
CA ALA A 281 -5.81 -17.18 16.73
C ALA A 281 -5.83 -16.88 15.23
N ALA A 282 -6.17 -17.87 14.40
CA ALA A 282 -6.31 -17.68 12.95
C ALA A 282 -7.39 -16.65 12.60
N THR A 283 -8.53 -16.67 13.31
CA THR A 283 -9.60 -15.69 13.13
C THR A 283 -9.12 -14.27 13.45
N LEU A 284 -8.45 -14.08 14.57
CA LEU A 284 -7.94 -12.77 14.99
C LEU A 284 -6.83 -12.26 14.06
N ALA A 285 -5.96 -13.14 13.58
CA ALA A 285 -4.95 -12.78 12.58
C ALA A 285 -5.59 -12.31 11.26
N ALA A 286 -6.63 -13.00 10.79
CA ALA A 286 -7.35 -12.62 9.57
C ALA A 286 -8.08 -11.27 9.73
N VAL A 287 -8.72 -11.02 10.88
CA VAL A 287 -9.36 -9.74 11.20
C VAL A 287 -8.31 -8.62 11.23
N THR A 288 -7.19 -8.81 11.93
CA THR A 288 -6.10 -7.83 11.97
C THR A 288 -5.58 -7.52 10.58
N SER A 289 -5.35 -8.55 9.74
CA SER A 289 -4.89 -8.36 8.37
C SER A 289 -5.88 -7.56 7.52
N ALA A 290 -7.18 -7.81 7.66
CA ALA A 290 -8.20 -7.05 6.92
C ALA A 290 -8.27 -5.59 7.37
N LEU A 291 -8.16 -5.35 8.67
CA LEU A 291 -8.16 -4.01 9.26
C LEU A 291 -6.92 -3.21 8.88
N ASP A 292 -5.74 -3.84 8.90
CA ASP A 292 -4.48 -3.22 8.49
C ASP A 292 -4.49 -2.89 7.00
N PHE A 293 -5.04 -3.78 6.17
CA PHE A 293 -5.25 -3.50 4.75
C PHE A 293 -6.11 -2.24 4.56
N ASP A 294 -7.21 -2.10 5.31
CA ASP A 294 -8.09 -0.96 5.14
C ASP A 294 -7.48 0.36 5.61
N ILE A 295 -6.81 0.35 6.76
CA ILE A 295 -6.05 1.50 7.27
C ILE A 295 -5.04 1.95 6.22
N ASP A 296 -4.31 0.99 5.65
CA ASP A 296 -3.31 1.26 4.64
C ASP A 296 -3.94 1.85 3.37
N VAL A 297 -5.08 1.33 2.89
CA VAL A 297 -5.78 1.88 1.71
C VAL A 297 -6.15 3.34 1.95
N SER A 298 -6.77 3.64 3.09
CA SER A 298 -7.16 5.00 3.45
C SER A 298 -5.96 5.92 3.56
N ARG A 299 -4.88 5.48 4.20
CA ARG A 299 -3.62 6.24 4.28
C ARG A 299 -3.06 6.54 2.90
N TRP A 300 -3.02 5.53 2.04
CA TRP A 300 -2.52 5.70 0.69
C TRP A 300 -3.42 6.65 -0.10
N ARG A 301 -4.75 6.51 -0.06
CA ARG A 301 -5.70 7.43 -0.72
C ARG A 301 -5.60 8.85 -0.22
N ALA A 302 -5.44 9.00 1.09
CA ALA A 302 -5.24 10.27 1.73
C ALA A 302 -3.93 10.90 1.30
N THR A 303 -2.94 10.21 0.74
CA THR A 303 -1.68 10.89 0.37
C THR A 303 -1.89 11.85 -0.80
N ASP A 304 -1.87 13.15 -0.52
CA ASP A 304 -1.91 14.22 -1.53
C ASP A 304 -0.51 14.50 -2.08
N ILE A 305 0.51 14.45 -1.21
CA ILE A 305 1.85 14.94 -1.53
C ILE A 305 2.90 14.00 -0.93
N LEU A 306 3.74 13.41 -1.79
CA LEU A 306 4.95 12.69 -1.39
C LEU A 306 6.18 13.59 -1.54
N ILE A 307 7.03 13.63 -0.52
CA ILE A 307 8.26 14.43 -0.49
C ILE A 307 9.41 13.52 -0.08
N GLY A 308 10.32 13.25 -1.03
CA GLY A 308 11.49 12.39 -0.80
C GLY A 308 11.38 11.06 -1.53
N ASP A 309 12.10 10.05 -1.01
CA ASP A 309 12.19 8.70 -1.56
C ASP A 309 11.85 7.69 -0.47
N ARG A 310 10.75 6.93 -0.63
CA ARG A 310 10.27 5.97 0.38
C ARG A 310 11.31 4.91 0.72
N SER A 311 12.14 4.51 -0.24
CA SER A 311 13.20 3.52 -0.01
C SER A 311 14.30 4.03 0.93
N ARG A 312 14.32 5.33 1.24
CA ARG A 312 15.36 5.97 2.05
C ARG A 312 14.76 6.85 3.15
N LEU A 313 14.20 7.99 2.76
CA LEU A 313 13.52 8.96 3.61
C LEU A 313 12.46 9.70 2.79
N ALA A 314 11.20 9.63 3.22
CA ALA A 314 10.14 10.45 2.66
C ALA A 314 9.13 10.90 3.72
N LEU A 315 8.42 11.99 3.43
CA LEU A 315 7.21 12.40 4.13
C LEU A 315 6.04 12.38 3.15
N GLU A 316 4.95 11.75 3.55
CA GLU A 316 3.67 11.80 2.87
C GLU A 316 2.71 12.67 3.65
N ILE A 317 2.16 13.67 2.99
CA ILE A 317 1.21 14.60 3.58
C ILE A 317 -0.14 14.36 2.90
N GLY A 318 -1.13 13.97 3.69
CA GLY A 318 -2.50 13.79 3.23
C GLY A 318 -3.40 15.00 3.45
N PRO A 319 -4.70 15.00 3.06
CA PRO A 319 -5.55 16.17 3.09
C PRO A 319 -5.70 16.74 4.50
N ALA A 320 -6.18 17.97 4.54
CA ALA A 320 -6.70 18.56 5.76
C ALA A 320 -7.82 17.66 6.32
N ASP A 321 -7.77 17.45 7.63
CA ASP A 321 -8.84 16.78 8.36
C ASP A 321 -10.15 17.57 8.17
N PRO A 322 -11.25 16.91 7.76
CA PRO A 322 -12.52 17.58 7.53
C PRO A 322 -13.08 18.26 8.80
N ASP A 323 -12.75 17.74 9.98
CA ASP A 323 -13.18 18.27 11.27
C ASP A 323 -12.20 19.35 11.82
N GLY A 324 -11.05 19.55 11.15
CA GLY A 324 -10.09 20.58 11.53
C GLY A 324 -9.03 20.86 10.46
N SER A 325 -9.12 22.01 9.79
CA SER A 325 -8.19 22.41 8.73
C SER A 325 -6.71 22.52 9.14
N GLN A 326 -6.44 22.52 10.46
CA GLN A 326 -5.09 22.56 11.03
C GLN A 326 -4.52 21.17 11.34
N LEU A 327 -5.25 20.10 11.06
CA LEU A 327 -4.80 18.72 11.19
C LEU A 327 -4.59 18.12 9.80
N ARG A 328 -3.49 17.37 9.62
CA ARG A 328 -3.21 16.63 8.38
C ARG A 328 -2.55 15.30 8.70
N ALA A 329 -2.91 14.26 7.97
CA ALA A 329 -2.13 13.02 8.00
C ALA A 329 -0.71 13.29 7.45
N CYS A 330 0.32 12.86 8.17
CA CYS A 330 1.73 13.07 7.90
C CYS A 330 2.51 11.77 8.19
N THR A 331 2.70 10.93 7.18
CA THR A 331 3.39 9.65 7.32
C THR A 331 4.89 9.82 7.03
N LEU A 332 5.74 9.45 7.98
CA LEU A 332 7.18 9.34 7.76
C LEU A 332 7.53 7.96 7.19
N TRP A 333 8.39 7.93 6.18
CA TRP A 333 8.97 6.72 5.60
C TRP A 333 10.47 6.67 5.85
N LEU A 334 10.95 5.50 6.25
CA LEU A 334 12.36 5.16 6.44
C LEU A 334 12.62 3.76 5.89
N ASP A 335 13.64 3.61 5.05
CA ASP A 335 14.10 2.31 4.54
C ASP A 335 12.98 1.45 3.90
N GLY A 336 12.15 2.08 3.07
CA GLY A 336 11.02 1.42 2.41
C GLY A 336 9.83 1.12 3.32
N ALA A 337 9.88 1.55 4.59
CA ALA A 337 8.87 1.25 5.58
C ALA A 337 8.33 2.49 6.26
N ILE A 338 7.13 2.36 6.83
CA ILE A 338 6.48 3.44 7.55
C ILE A 338 7.05 3.53 8.95
N ALA A 339 7.44 4.73 9.30
CA ALA A 339 8.04 5.04 10.57
C ALA A 339 7.06 5.69 11.58
N THR A 340 5.82 5.97 11.17
CA THR A 340 4.76 6.56 12.02
C THR A 340 3.41 5.87 11.76
N PRO A 341 3.23 4.59 12.18
CA PRO A 341 2.05 3.80 11.80
C PRO A 341 0.82 4.00 12.69
N PHE A 342 0.94 4.60 13.89
CA PHE A 342 -0.14 4.58 14.90
C PHE A 342 -0.75 5.94 15.25
N ASP A 343 -0.02 7.04 15.01
CA ASP A 343 -0.54 8.41 15.11
C ASP A 343 0.20 9.29 14.09
N ASN A 344 -0.28 9.30 12.85
CA ASN A 344 0.31 10.14 11.81
C ASN A 344 -0.46 11.47 11.65
N THR A 345 -1.41 11.81 12.52
CA THR A 345 -2.13 13.08 12.42
C THR A 345 -1.30 14.20 13.05
N ALA A 346 -0.89 15.15 12.23
CA ALA A 346 -0.07 16.27 12.65
C ALA A 346 -0.91 17.54 12.81
N TYR A 347 -0.74 18.22 13.94
CA TYR A 347 -1.13 19.62 14.06
C TYR A 347 -0.17 20.49 13.24
N VAL A 348 -0.63 20.92 12.07
CA VAL A 348 0.16 21.52 11.00
C VAL A 348 1.08 22.65 11.48
N PRO A 349 0.62 23.66 12.27
CA PRO A 349 1.47 24.75 12.70
C PRO A 349 2.67 24.28 13.55
N GLN A 350 2.43 23.36 14.48
CA GLN A 350 3.49 22.84 15.36
C GLN A 350 4.42 21.92 14.59
N PHE A 351 3.89 21.01 13.78
CA PHE A 351 4.68 20.02 13.06
C PHE A 351 5.58 20.69 12.02
N ALA A 352 5.06 21.63 11.23
CA ALA A 352 5.87 22.39 10.27
C ALA A 352 7.00 23.18 10.95
N ASN A 353 6.75 23.75 12.13
CA ASN A 353 7.79 24.42 12.92
C ASN A 353 8.88 23.43 13.37
N SER A 354 8.50 22.26 13.88
CA SER A 354 9.44 21.20 14.28
C SER A 354 10.34 20.77 13.12
N LEU A 355 9.77 20.57 11.92
CA LEU A 355 10.53 20.22 10.71
C LEU A 355 11.57 21.29 10.37
N ARG A 356 11.20 22.58 10.40
CA ARG A 356 12.13 23.70 10.13
C ARG A 356 13.25 23.79 11.16
N VAL A 357 12.93 23.65 12.44
CA VAL A 357 13.93 23.67 13.53
C VAL A 357 14.93 22.53 13.35
N HIS A 358 14.47 21.32 13.05
CA HIS A 358 15.36 20.18 12.83
C HIS A 358 16.18 20.32 11.54
N ALA A 359 15.61 20.83 10.45
CA ALA A 359 16.36 21.16 9.24
C ALA A 359 17.49 22.15 9.52
N ALA A 360 17.23 23.20 10.32
CA ALA A 360 18.26 24.17 10.73
C ALA A 360 19.36 23.54 11.60
N ARG A 361 19.01 22.64 12.53
CA ARG A 361 19.98 21.88 13.34
C ARG A 361 20.87 20.98 12.50
N TYR A 362 20.30 20.27 11.52
CA TYR A 362 21.10 19.40 10.66
C TYR A 362 22.03 20.19 9.74
N ARG A 363 21.63 21.38 9.27
CA ARG A 363 22.54 22.29 8.56
C ARG A 363 23.73 22.72 9.41
N SER A 364 23.51 23.01 10.69
CA SER A 364 24.56 23.37 11.64
C SER A 364 25.36 22.15 12.16
N ARG A 365 25.10 20.95 11.63
CA ARG A 365 25.71 19.67 12.05
C ARG A 365 25.47 19.31 13.51
N GLN A 366 24.39 19.81 14.09
CA GLN A 366 23.89 19.36 15.39
C GLN A 366 23.03 18.11 15.15
N LEU A 367 23.66 16.93 15.19
CA LEU A 367 23.03 15.66 14.82
C LEU A 367 22.39 14.89 16.00
N GLN A 368 22.18 15.54 17.15
CA GLN A 368 21.56 14.88 18.29
C GLN A 368 20.06 14.69 18.06
N GLY A 369 19.64 13.43 18.04
CA GLY A 369 18.25 13.00 17.86
C GLY A 369 17.75 13.13 16.42
N PHE A 370 16.86 12.23 16.03
CA PHE A 370 16.10 12.31 14.78
C PHE A 370 14.61 12.12 15.06
N ALA A 371 13.76 12.78 14.26
CA ALA A 371 12.30 12.69 14.35
C ALA A 371 11.71 12.95 15.75
N GLN A 372 12.23 13.94 16.48
CA GLN A 372 11.60 14.44 17.72
C GLN A 372 10.66 15.59 17.39
N TRP A 373 9.67 15.35 16.53
CA TRP A 373 8.85 16.42 15.95
C TRP A 373 7.51 16.64 16.65
N GLY A 374 7.17 15.81 17.63
CA GLY A 374 5.94 15.90 18.42
C GLY A 374 5.23 14.56 18.52
N PRO A 375 3.94 14.55 18.88
CA PRO A 375 3.13 13.34 18.98
C PRO A 375 3.16 12.48 17.71
N THR A 376 3.19 13.10 16.53
CA THR A 376 3.23 12.39 15.24
C THR A 376 4.43 11.44 15.07
N THR A 377 5.51 11.63 15.82
CA THR A 377 6.73 10.81 15.73
C THR A 377 7.19 10.29 17.08
N ASP A 378 6.32 10.27 18.08
CA ASP A 378 6.67 9.87 19.45
C ASP A 378 6.80 8.34 19.63
N ASP A 379 6.41 7.59 18.60
CA ASP A 379 6.62 6.14 18.43
C ASP A 379 7.95 5.80 17.73
N LEU A 380 8.76 6.80 17.39
CA LEU A 380 10.03 6.61 16.69
C LEU A 380 11.21 7.06 17.56
N ALA A 381 12.06 6.11 17.95
CA ALA A 381 13.38 6.40 18.50
C ALA A 381 14.41 6.30 17.38
N ALA A 382 15.10 7.41 17.08
CA ALA A 382 16.09 7.41 16.01
C ALA A 382 17.32 8.28 16.34
N GLU A 383 18.49 7.78 15.95
CA GLU A 383 19.79 8.42 16.14
C GLU A 383 20.51 8.56 14.79
N LEU A 384 20.89 9.79 14.45
CA LEU A 384 21.64 10.10 13.24
C LEU A 384 23.13 10.20 13.56
N HIS A 385 23.90 9.22 13.09
CA HIS A 385 25.34 9.15 13.27
C HIS A 385 26.07 10.13 12.35
N ARG A 386 27.31 10.49 12.71
CA ARG A 386 28.15 11.46 11.96
C ARG A 386 28.48 11.01 10.54
N ASP A 387 28.48 9.71 10.28
CA ASP A 387 28.73 9.11 8.97
C ASP A 387 27.50 9.15 8.03
N GLY A 388 26.38 9.67 8.54
CA GLY A 388 25.09 9.75 7.86
C GLY A 388 24.21 8.52 8.06
N THR A 389 24.61 7.56 8.88
CA THR A 389 23.78 6.39 9.21
C THR A 389 22.69 6.81 10.19
N LEU A 390 21.43 6.68 9.79
CA LEU A 390 20.29 6.83 10.68
C LEU A 390 19.92 5.44 11.20
N GLN A 391 20.17 5.19 12.48
CA GLN A 391 19.65 4.01 13.17
C GLN A 391 18.31 4.37 13.78
N TYR A 392 17.32 3.52 13.60
CA TYR A 392 15.99 3.77 14.14
C TYR A 392 15.39 2.50 14.73
N ARG A 393 14.52 2.73 15.70
CA ARG A 393 13.67 1.77 16.36
C ARG A 393 12.28 2.35 16.41
N LEU A 394 11.37 1.67 15.73
CA LEU A 394 9.95 1.89 15.80
C LEU A 394 9.46 1.20 17.06
N ILE A 395 9.08 2.01 18.02
CA ILE A 395 8.52 1.56 19.28
C ILE A 395 7.06 1.25 19.00
N SER A 396 6.73 -0.03 19.00
CA SER A 396 5.32 -0.38 18.91
C SER A 396 4.68 -0.10 20.26
N ARG A 397 3.85 0.96 20.34
CA ARG A 397 2.93 1.14 21.48
C ARG A 397 1.80 0.11 21.49
N ILE A 398 1.73 -0.70 20.45
CA ILE A 398 0.87 -1.87 20.37
C ILE A 398 1.67 -3.08 20.86
N ASP A 399 1.25 -3.64 22.00
CA ASP A 399 1.82 -4.88 22.52
C ASP A 399 1.86 -5.98 21.44
N GLY A 400 2.87 -6.84 21.44
CA GLY A 400 2.93 -8.02 20.55
C GLY A 400 3.28 -7.79 19.07
N VAL A 401 3.21 -6.57 18.54
CA VAL A 401 3.72 -6.25 17.18
C VAL A 401 5.25 -6.22 17.14
N GLY A 402 5.87 -6.06 18.32
CA GLY A 402 7.33 -5.99 18.47
C GLY A 402 7.89 -4.68 17.92
N ASP A 403 9.05 -4.29 18.43
CA ASP A 403 9.74 -3.12 17.91
C ASP A 403 10.41 -3.47 16.58
N ARG A 404 10.35 -2.56 15.61
CA ARG A 404 11.06 -2.71 14.34
C ARG A 404 12.30 -1.84 14.34
N GLU A 405 13.44 -2.46 14.15
CA GLU A 405 14.73 -1.75 14.05
C GLU A 405 15.21 -1.74 12.59
N GLY A 406 15.93 -0.69 12.23
CA GLY A 406 16.53 -0.56 10.91
C GLY A 406 17.65 0.46 10.88
N ALA A 407 18.39 0.47 9.78
CA ALA A 407 19.47 1.41 9.56
C ALA A 407 19.51 1.84 8.11
N VAL A 408 19.42 3.14 7.86
CA VAL A 408 19.45 3.71 6.52
C VAL A 408 20.53 4.78 6.41
N ARG A 409 21.30 4.76 5.33
CA ARG A 409 22.33 5.78 5.07
C ARG A 409 21.72 6.98 4.34
N LEU A 410 21.73 8.12 5.02
CA LEU A 410 21.15 9.37 4.53
C LEU A 410 22.21 10.46 4.43
N ARG A 411 22.11 11.31 3.40
CA ARG A 411 22.95 12.50 3.33
C ARG A 411 22.26 13.62 4.10
N ILE A 412 23.00 14.41 4.88
CA ILE A 412 22.42 15.55 5.63
C ILE A 412 21.61 16.47 4.71
N ARG A 413 22.11 16.74 3.49
CA ARG A 413 21.42 17.56 2.48
C ARG A 413 20.06 17.00 2.06
N GLU A 414 19.94 15.67 2.03
CA GLU A 414 18.71 14.97 1.66
C GLU A 414 17.69 15.06 2.79
N ILE A 415 18.12 14.86 4.04
CA ILE A 415 17.27 15.08 5.21
C ILE A 415 16.74 16.52 5.21
N VAL A 416 17.63 17.50 5.11
CA VAL A 416 17.25 18.93 5.08
C VAL A 416 16.25 19.22 3.96
N ALA A 417 16.51 18.72 2.73
CA ALA A 417 15.61 18.96 1.60
C ALA A 417 14.19 18.40 1.83
N VAL A 418 14.07 17.19 2.38
CA VAL A 418 12.77 16.58 2.69
C VAL A 418 12.03 17.39 3.74
N LEU A 419 12.69 17.72 4.86
CA LEU A 419 12.04 18.42 5.98
C LEU A 419 11.57 19.83 5.60
N GLU A 420 12.37 20.58 4.85
CA GLU A 420 11.99 21.93 4.45
C GLU A 420 10.86 21.92 3.44
N LYS A 421 10.96 21.05 2.42
CA LYS A 421 9.90 20.95 1.43
C LYS A 421 8.58 20.52 2.07
N ALA A 422 8.62 19.62 3.05
CA ALA A 422 7.45 19.22 3.82
C ALA A 422 6.88 20.37 4.65
N ALA A 423 7.72 21.12 5.36
CA ALA A 423 7.28 22.28 6.11
C ALA A 423 6.63 23.35 5.20
N ASP A 424 7.19 23.59 4.03
CA ASP A 424 6.66 24.56 3.06
C ASP A 424 5.31 24.13 2.50
N VAL A 425 5.18 22.85 2.13
CA VAL A 425 3.91 22.27 1.67
C VAL A 425 2.84 22.35 2.75
N LEU A 426 3.19 22.02 3.99
CA LEU A 426 2.27 22.08 5.12
C LEU A 426 1.75 23.51 5.36
N THR A 427 2.60 24.52 5.23
CA THR A 427 2.20 25.93 5.42
C THR A 427 1.61 26.61 4.20
N ALA A 428 1.77 26.06 2.99
CA ALA A 428 1.22 26.65 1.77
C ALA A 428 -0.29 26.35 1.58
N GLY A 429 -0.80 25.34 2.29
CA GLY A 429 -2.22 24.92 2.25
C GLY A 429 -3.05 25.34 3.47
N THR A 430 -2.45 26.03 4.43
CA THR A 430 -3.15 26.70 5.56
C THR A 430 -3.38 28.16 5.24
#